data_AF-A0A9K3PXI3-F1
#
_entry.id   AF-A0A9K3PXI3-F1
#
_cell.length_a   1.000
_cell.length_b   1.000
_cell.length_c   1.000
_cell.angle_alpha   90.00
_cell.angle_beta   90.00
_cell.angle_gamma   90.00
#
_symmetry.space_group_name_H-M   'P 1'
#
loop_
_entity.id
_entity.type
_entity.pdbx_description
1 polymer ?
#
loop_
_entity_poly.entity_id
_entity_poly.type
_entity_poly.pdbx_seq_one_letter_code
_entity_poly.pdbx_strand_id
1 'polypeptide(L)'
;MTEKPAASVTFAPTTAPSATAAPAPAAANGAGNNGNGGSSRHRGRNRHRGNHVPSSTSNSSNSSSSSYKGDIPGMNGHVFQVYSESSDPKQFSETCNALQQYVEINMSHSGDMALLFSEFKTPTLPRPRKEPTDGLDADELEVELAVWKNKIKKFGERCDTLEDNLRATYNAIWGQCSVAMRNKLKSLPDFKTKDYERDCAWILNSIKGIAQRFEGTRVVNLAIADAIAAFYNFRQGPNVSVPDFYQEFCTKLEIVEHYTKDQPIVTTLFKTSQTQ
;
A
#
# COMPACT_ATOMS: atom_id res chain seq x y z
N MET A 1 -39.41 -11.26 24.11
CA MET A 1 -39.41 -12.22 22.98
C MET A 1 -38.39 -11.72 21.98
N THR A 2 -37.56 -12.66 21.54
CA THR A 2 -36.22 -12.53 20.98
C THR A 2 -36.14 -11.88 19.60
N GLU A 3 -35.07 -11.08 19.41
CA GLU A 3 -34.56 -10.57 18.13
C GLU A 3 -34.28 -11.70 17.13
N LYS A 4 -34.42 -11.39 15.84
CA LYS A 4 -33.91 -12.22 14.74
C LYS A 4 -33.17 -11.33 13.73
N PRO A 5 -31.86 -11.49 13.51
CA PRO A 5 -31.10 -10.64 12.60
C PRO A 5 -31.27 -11.07 11.13
N ALA A 6 -31.23 -10.08 10.24
CA ALA A 6 -31.30 -10.25 8.80
C ALA A 6 -30.03 -10.91 8.25
N ALA A 7 -30.20 -11.99 7.49
CA ALA A 7 -29.11 -12.77 6.93
C ALA A 7 -28.46 -12.06 5.74
N SER A 8 -27.17 -11.76 5.89
CA SER A 8 -26.25 -11.41 4.79
C SER A 8 -25.79 -12.70 4.12
N VAL A 9 -25.83 -12.77 2.79
CA VAL A 9 -25.35 -13.93 2.04
C VAL A 9 -23.83 -13.79 1.85
N THR A 10 -23.07 -14.62 2.56
CA THR A 10 -21.63 -14.81 2.36
C THR A 10 -21.43 -16.05 1.50
N PHE A 11 -20.78 -15.91 0.35
CA PHE A 11 -20.38 -17.04 -0.48
C PHE A 11 -19.06 -17.62 0.04
N ALA A 12 -19.07 -18.90 0.40
CA ALA A 12 -17.88 -19.65 0.79
C ALA A 12 -17.20 -20.28 -0.44
N PRO A 13 -15.85 -20.27 -0.55
CA PRO A 13 -15.17 -21.01 -1.59
C PRO A 13 -14.92 -22.47 -1.19
N THR A 14 -15.22 -23.33 -2.15
CA THR A 14 -15.09 -24.79 -2.18
C THR A 14 -13.65 -25.28 -1.94
N THR A 15 -13.57 -26.45 -1.29
CA THR A 15 -12.40 -27.25 -0.90
C THR A 15 -11.31 -27.43 -1.97
N ALA A 16 -10.05 -27.29 -1.55
CA ALA A 16 -8.84 -27.56 -2.32
C ALA A 16 -8.45 -29.06 -2.32
N PRO A 17 -7.81 -29.58 -3.39
CA PRO A 17 -6.98 -30.78 -3.31
C PRO A 17 -5.49 -30.45 -3.10
N SER A 18 -4.84 -31.26 -2.27
CA SER A 18 -3.38 -31.26 -2.02
C SER A 18 -2.59 -31.86 -3.19
N ALA A 19 -1.43 -31.27 -3.48
CA ALA A 19 -0.26 -31.93 -4.09
C ALA A 19 0.99 -31.09 -3.78
N THR A 20 1.84 -31.49 -2.83
CA THR A 20 3.06 -32.34 -2.97
C THR A 20 4.24 -31.61 -3.63
N ALA A 21 5.39 -31.70 -2.94
CA ALA A 21 6.57 -30.86 -3.06
C ALA A 21 7.66 -31.34 -4.05
N ALA A 22 8.60 -30.41 -4.28
CA ALA A 22 10.05 -30.56 -4.61
C ALA A 22 10.46 -30.67 -6.10
N PRO A 23 11.75 -30.44 -6.47
CA PRO A 23 12.82 -29.64 -5.85
C PRO A 23 13.58 -28.69 -6.84
N ALA A 24 14.51 -27.89 -6.29
CA ALA A 24 15.46 -27.03 -7.00
C ALA A 24 16.62 -27.81 -7.69
N PRO A 25 17.30 -27.23 -8.70
CA PRO A 25 18.61 -27.71 -9.11
C PRO A 25 19.76 -26.84 -8.57
N ALA A 26 20.83 -27.56 -8.26
CA ALA A 26 22.05 -27.16 -7.60
C ALA A 26 23.09 -26.52 -8.55
N ALA A 27 24.07 -25.89 -7.89
CA ALA A 27 25.31 -25.37 -8.44
C ALA A 27 26.12 -26.38 -9.26
N ALA A 28 26.79 -25.89 -10.30
CA ALA A 28 27.88 -26.57 -10.99
C ALA A 28 29.17 -25.75 -10.86
N ASN A 29 30.11 -26.29 -10.08
CA ASN A 29 31.53 -25.95 -10.16
C ASN A 29 32.16 -26.77 -11.29
N GLY A 30 33.00 -26.13 -12.10
CA GLY A 30 33.85 -26.81 -13.09
C GLY A 30 35.12 -26.00 -13.33
N ALA A 31 36.19 -26.39 -12.65
CA ALA A 31 37.55 -25.91 -12.85
C ALA A 31 38.20 -26.59 -14.08
N GLY A 32 39.06 -25.87 -14.80
CA GLY A 32 39.91 -26.44 -15.84
C GLY A 32 40.77 -25.37 -16.53
N ASN A 33 42.03 -25.69 -16.75
CA ASN A 33 43.21 -24.81 -16.75
C ASN A 33 43.81 -24.57 -18.16
N ASN A 34 44.86 -23.71 -18.20
CA ASN A 34 45.83 -23.36 -19.27
C ASN A 34 45.39 -22.28 -20.27
N GLY A 35 46.17 -21.24 -20.59
CA GLY A 35 47.54 -20.88 -20.24
C GLY A 35 48.20 -20.17 -21.43
N ASN A 36 48.67 -18.93 -21.27
CA ASN A 36 49.76 -18.26 -22.02
C ASN A 36 49.86 -16.82 -21.44
N GLY A 37 50.95 -16.36 -20.81
CA GLY A 37 52.28 -16.18 -21.40
C GLY A 37 52.41 -14.72 -21.89
N GLY A 38 53.09 -13.85 -21.14
CA GLY A 38 53.37 -12.47 -21.62
C GLY A 38 53.74 -11.45 -20.54
N SER A 39 54.99 -11.50 -20.10
CA SER A 39 55.64 -10.43 -19.32
C SER A 39 55.85 -9.18 -20.18
N SER A 40 55.57 -7.98 -19.66
CA SER A 40 56.58 -6.91 -19.53
C SER A 40 55.98 -5.55 -19.21
N ARG A 41 56.53 -4.97 -18.15
CA ARG A 41 56.46 -3.56 -17.76
C ARG A 41 57.01 -2.69 -18.89
N HIS A 42 56.43 -1.52 -19.18
CA HIS A 42 57.20 -0.35 -19.61
C HIS A 42 56.51 0.96 -19.23
N ARG A 43 57.22 1.73 -18.40
CA ARG A 43 57.03 3.17 -18.20
C ARG A 43 57.39 3.89 -19.49
N GLY A 44 56.52 4.76 -19.97
CA GLY A 44 56.78 5.64 -21.11
C GLY A 44 56.17 7.01 -20.85
N ARG A 45 56.98 7.88 -20.25
CA ARG A 45 56.73 9.31 -20.06
C ARG A 45 57.14 9.97 -21.38
N ASN A 46 56.22 10.57 -22.14
CA ASN A 46 56.62 11.63 -23.06
C ASN A 46 55.53 12.68 -23.27
N ARG A 47 55.92 13.92 -22.96
CA ARG A 47 55.25 15.17 -23.30
C ARG A 47 55.51 15.44 -24.78
N HIS A 48 54.54 16.00 -25.51
CA HIS A 48 54.65 17.06 -26.54
C HIS A 48 53.24 17.31 -27.11
N ARG A 49 52.65 18.47 -26.83
CA ARG A 49 52.44 19.61 -27.76
C ARG A 49 51.48 19.32 -28.93
N GLY A 50 50.23 19.76 -28.72
CA GLY A 50 49.38 20.42 -29.73
C GLY A 50 48.68 19.55 -30.77
N ASN A 51 47.40 19.27 -30.56
CA ASN A 51 46.39 19.57 -31.58
C ASN A 51 45.00 19.70 -30.93
N HIS A 52 44.40 20.87 -31.07
CA HIS A 52 43.02 21.12 -30.67
C HIS A 52 42.09 20.32 -31.59
N VAL A 53 41.51 19.24 -31.06
CA VAL A 53 40.28 18.67 -31.58
C VAL A 53 39.18 19.12 -30.63
N PRO A 54 38.11 19.78 -31.11
CA PRO A 54 36.98 20.07 -30.24
C PRO A 54 36.33 18.74 -29.91
N SER A 55 36.68 18.19 -28.75
CA SER A 55 35.88 17.18 -28.07
C SER A 55 34.51 17.83 -27.88
N SER A 56 33.56 17.46 -28.73
CA SER A 56 32.16 17.57 -28.40
C SER A 56 32.02 16.82 -27.09
N THR A 57 32.00 17.56 -25.99
CA THR A 57 31.49 17.09 -24.71
C THR A 57 30.02 16.80 -25.00
N SER A 58 29.78 15.61 -25.57
CA SER A 58 28.53 14.93 -25.48
C SER A 58 28.29 14.90 -23.98
N ASN A 59 27.48 15.85 -23.54
CA ASN A 59 26.82 15.83 -22.27
C ASN A 59 26.10 14.49 -22.29
N SER A 60 26.79 13.45 -21.79
CA SER A 60 26.20 12.17 -21.47
C SER A 60 25.25 12.54 -20.37
N SER A 61 24.07 13.00 -20.79
CA SER A 61 22.91 13.20 -19.98
C SER A 61 22.79 11.89 -19.25
N ASN A 62 23.24 11.93 -18.00
CA ASN A 62 23.09 10.93 -17.00
C ASN A 62 21.73 10.31 -17.27
N SER A 63 21.70 9.08 -17.79
CA SER A 63 20.47 8.43 -18.17
C SER A 63 19.66 8.36 -16.89
N SER A 64 18.77 9.33 -16.73
CA SER A 64 17.90 9.42 -15.59
C SER A 64 17.18 8.09 -15.59
N SER A 65 17.43 7.29 -14.56
CA SER A 65 16.66 6.10 -14.28
C SER A 65 15.20 6.50 -14.48
N SER A 66 14.56 6.04 -15.56
CA SER A 66 13.24 6.50 -15.93
C SER A 66 12.34 6.17 -14.74
N SER A 67 11.88 7.19 -14.02
CA SER A 67 10.98 6.98 -12.89
C SER A 67 9.78 6.21 -13.43
N TYR A 68 9.40 5.14 -12.74
CA TYR A 68 8.26 4.33 -13.13
C TYR A 68 7.02 5.23 -13.23
N LYS A 69 6.42 5.31 -14.42
CA LYS A 69 5.24 6.16 -14.71
C LYS A 69 3.93 5.39 -14.65
N GLY A 70 3.97 4.13 -14.19
CA GLY A 70 2.80 3.28 -14.19
C GLY A 70 2.47 2.67 -15.55
N ASP A 71 1.54 1.72 -15.53
CA ASP A 71 1.16 0.94 -16.70
C ASP A 71 -0.01 1.59 -17.48
N ILE A 72 -0.72 2.56 -16.89
CA ILE A 72 -1.86 3.25 -17.53
C ILE A 72 -1.47 4.67 -17.96
N PRO A 73 -1.42 4.95 -19.29
CA PRO A 73 -1.10 6.28 -19.81
C PRO A 73 -2.07 7.37 -19.35
N GLY A 74 -3.35 7.04 -19.20
CA GLY A 74 -4.42 7.96 -18.80
C GLY A 74 -4.31 8.50 -17.37
N MET A 75 -3.36 8.01 -16.57
CA MET A 75 -3.11 8.50 -15.20
C MET A 75 -1.93 9.46 -15.10
N ASN A 76 -1.43 9.99 -16.22
CA ASN A 76 -0.44 11.07 -16.28
C ASN A 76 0.85 10.83 -15.47
N GLY A 77 1.24 9.57 -15.24
CA GLY A 77 2.43 9.23 -14.46
C GLY A 77 2.22 9.20 -12.95
N HIS A 78 1.00 9.37 -12.45
CA HIS A 78 0.70 9.21 -11.04
C HIS A 78 0.75 7.73 -10.65
N VAL A 79 1.66 7.40 -9.73
CA VAL A 79 1.94 6.03 -9.28
C VAL A 79 1.87 5.95 -7.76
N PHE A 80 1.45 4.81 -7.23
CA PHE A 80 1.54 4.52 -5.79
C PHE A 80 2.96 4.07 -5.44
N GLN A 81 3.62 4.81 -4.57
CA GLN A 81 4.99 4.53 -4.15
C GLN A 81 5.06 4.38 -2.63
N VAL A 82 6.09 3.68 -2.14
CA VAL A 82 6.31 3.57 -0.70
C VAL A 82 6.93 4.87 -0.17
N TYR A 83 6.84 5.10 1.14
CA TYR A 83 7.43 6.29 1.78
C TYR A 83 8.92 6.50 1.46
N SER A 84 9.70 5.44 1.27
CA SER A 84 11.13 5.58 0.92
C SER A 84 11.39 6.01 -0.52
N GLU A 85 10.39 5.89 -1.40
CA GLU A 85 10.45 6.28 -2.81
C GLU A 85 9.89 7.69 -3.04
N SER A 86 8.89 8.09 -2.24
CA SER A 86 8.31 9.43 -2.28
C SER A 86 8.04 9.95 -0.87
N SER A 87 8.55 11.15 -0.60
CA SER A 87 8.30 11.88 0.65
C SER A 87 7.09 12.82 0.56
N ASP A 88 6.41 12.88 -0.59
CA ASP A 88 5.27 13.77 -0.80
C ASP A 88 4.01 13.20 -0.12
N PRO A 89 3.46 13.87 0.92
CA PRO A 89 2.28 13.40 1.63
C PRO A 89 1.01 13.41 0.75
N LYS A 90 0.97 14.18 -0.34
CA LYS A 90 -0.20 14.29 -1.23
C LYS A 90 -0.22 13.22 -2.32
N GLN A 91 0.88 12.51 -2.52
CA GLN A 91 1.07 11.55 -3.60
C GLN A 91 -0.03 10.48 -3.68
N PHE A 92 -0.44 9.94 -2.52
CA PHE A 92 -1.53 8.98 -2.45
C PHE A 92 -2.86 9.58 -2.92
N SER A 93 -3.24 10.76 -2.39
CA SER A 93 -4.50 11.42 -2.77
C SER A 93 -4.54 11.83 -4.23
N GLU A 94 -3.43 12.34 -4.77
CA GLU A 94 -3.35 12.73 -6.18
C GLU A 94 -3.47 11.52 -7.11
N THR A 95 -2.83 10.41 -6.75
CA THR A 95 -2.94 9.16 -7.52
C THR A 95 -4.35 8.58 -7.45
N CYS A 96 -5.02 8.63 -6.29
CA CYS A 96 -6.43 8.24 -6.17
C CYS A 96 -7.35 9.13 -7.01
N ASN A 97 -7.11 10.45 -7.05
CA ASN A 97 -7.90 11.36 -7.89
C ASN A 97 -7.70 11.08 -9.39
N ALA A 98 -6.46 10.81 -9.81
CA ALA A 98 -6.16 10.43 -11.19
C ALA A 98 -6.82 9.09 -11.56
N LEU A 99 -6.82 8.12 -10.63
CA LEU A 99 -7.50 6.84 -10.79
C LEU A 99 -9.02 7.01 -10.90
N GLN A 100 -9.62 7.84 -10.04
CA GLN A 100 -11.05 8.13 -10.08
C GLN A 100 -11.44 8.74 -11.43
N GLN A 101 -10.70 9.75 -11.90
CA GLN A 101 -10.95 10.36 -13.22
C GLN A 101 -10.79 9.33 -14.36
N TYR A 102 -9.77 8.47 -14.29
CA TYR A 102 -9.60 7.38 -15.24
C TYR A 102 -10.83 6.47 -15.27
N VAL A 103 -11.32 6.07 -14.11
CA VAL A 103 -12.52 5.22 -13.98
C VAL A 103 -13.78 5.93 -14.50
N GLU A 104 -13.97 7.21 -14.18
CA GLU A 104 -15.12 7.99 -14.64
C GLU A 104 -15.18 8.14 -16.16
N ILE A 105 -14.02 8.24 -16.82
CA ILE A 105 -13.91 8.39 -18.28
C ILE A 105 -14.04 7.04 -19.01
N ASN A 106 -13.46 5.97 -18.46
CA ASN A 106 -13.28 4.71 -19.19
C ASN A 106 -14.31 3.63 -18.87
N MET A 107 -15.11 3.77 -17.80
CA MET A 107 -16.03 2.74 -17.34
C MET A 107 -17.48 3.22 -17.39
N SER A 108 -18.37 2.37 -17.92
CA SER A 108 -19.82 2.59 -17.85
C SER A 108 -20.31 2.40 -16.42
N HIS A 109 -21.37 3.10 -16.03
CA HIS A 109 -21.93 3.05 -14.67
C HIS A 109 -20.89 3.33 -13.55
N SER A 110 -19.85 4.12 -13.86
CA SER A 110 -18.77 4.45 -12.92
C SER A 110 -19.24 5.09 -11.61
N GLY A 111 -20.38 5.77 -11.62
CA GLY A 111 -21.02 6.33 -10.41
C GLY A 111 -21.32 5.29 -9.33
N ASP A 112 -21.47 4.01 -9.70
CA ASP A 112 -21.65 2.92 -8.74
C ASP A 112 -20.41 2.65 -7.89
N MET A 113 -19.24 3.08 -8.34
CA MET A 113 -17.98 2.96 -7.61
C MET A 113 -17.69 4.17 -6.70
N ALA A 114 -18.60 5.13 -6.56
CA ALA A 114 -18.34 6.33 -5.76
C ALA A 114 -17.86 6.03 -4.33
N LEU A 115 -18.45 5.03 -3.66
CA LEU A 115 -18.07 4.58 -2.32
C LEU A 115 -16.62 4.07 -2.23
N LEU A 116 -16.09 3.55 -3.33
CA LEU A 116 -14.70 3.09 -3.38
C LEU A 116 -13.75 4.28 -3.27
N PHE A 117 -14.03 5.39 -3.95
CA PHE A 117 -13.12 6.54 -3.96
C PHE A 117 -13.35 7.51 -2.79
N SER A 118 -14.57 7.60 -2.26
CA SER A 118 -14.88 8.45 -1.11
C SER A 118 -14.45 7.84 0.23
N GLU A 119 -14.65 6.52 0.41
CA GLU A 119 -14.48 5.85 1.70
C GLU A 119 -13.53 4.64 1.66
N PHE A 120 -13.03 4.24 0.49
CA PHE A 120 -12.29 2.99 0.29
C PHE A 120 -13.05 1.76 0.79
N LYS A 121 -14.35 1.70 0.48
CA LYS A 121 -15.25 0.58 0.79
C LYS A 121 -15.74 -0.10 -0.48
N THR A 122 -16.03 -1.39 -0.37
CA THR A 122 -16.62 -2.16 -1.47
C THR A 122 -17.98 -1.58 -1.82
N PRO A 123 -18.19 -1.13 -3.07
CA PRO A 123 -19.48 -0.59 -3.48
C PRO A 123 -20.57 -1.67 -3.49
N THR A 124 -21.79 -1.29 -3.14
CA THR A 124 -22.96 -2.18 -3.14
C THR A 124 -24.13 -1.51 -3.83
N LEU A 125 -24.81 -2.24 -4.72
CA LEU A 125 -26.00 -1.73 -5.39
C LEU A 125 -27.26 -1.95 -4.53
N PRO A 126 -28.17 -0.96 -4.45
CA PRO A 126 -29.41 -1.13 -3.74
C PRO A 126 -30.29 -2.16 -4.45
N ARG A 127 -30.72 -3.19 -3.70
CA ARG A 127 -31.56 -4.25 -4.25
C ARG A 127 -32.92 -3.69 -4.70
N PRO A 128 -33.46 -4.14 -5.85
CA PRO A 128 -34.78 -3.71 -6.31
C PRO A 128 -35.90 -4.11 -5.35
N ARG A 129 -37.04 -3.41 -5.44
CA ARG A 129 -38.27 -3.73 -4.68
C ARG A 129 -38.68 -5.19 -4.94
N LYS A 130 -39.32 -5.80 -3.95
CA LYS A 130 -39.94 -7.13 -4.08
C LYS A 130 -40.96 -7.16 -5.21
N GLU A 131 -41.23 -8.37 -5.70
CA GLU A 131 -42.26 -8.64 -6.70
C GLU A 131 -43.61 -8.05 -6.25
N PRO A 132 -44.36 -7.39 -7.13
CA PRO A 132 -45.71 -6.93 -6.83
C PRO A 132 -46.61 -8.16 -6.63
N THR A 133 -47.14 -8.38 -5.43
CA THR A 133 -47.98 -9.56 -5.14
C THR A 133 -49.45 -9.27 -4.89
N ASP A 134 -49.87 -8.10 -4.38
CA ASP A 134 -51.27 -7.91 -3.97
C ASP A 134 -51.75 -6.44 -4.00
N GLY A 135 -53.06 -6.26 -4.23
CA GLY A 135 -53.79 -4.99 -4.07
C GLY A 135 -54.03 -4.17 -5.34
N LEU A 136 -53.64 -4.69 -6.50
CA LEU A 136 -53.82 -4.08 -7.81
C LEU A 136 -54.88 -4.87 -8.60
N ASP A 137 -55.56 -4.22 -9.54
CA ASP A 137 -56.39 -4.93 -10.51
C ASP A 137 -55.52 -5.70 -11.53
N ALA A 138 -56.15 -6.56 -12.34
CA ALA A 138 -55.42 -7.49 -13.21
C ALA A 138 -54.52 -6.76 -14.23
N ASP A 139 -55.01 -5.66 -14.79
CA ASP A 139 -54.31 -4.88 -15.81
C ASP A 139 -53.14 -4.09 -15.19
N GLU A 140 -53.33 -3.48 -14.02
CA GLU A 140 -52.27 -2.77 -13.30
C GLU A 140 -51.20 -3.73 -12.77
N LEU A 141 -51.58 -4.92 -12.30
CA LEU A 141 -50.65 -5.96 -11.89
C LEU A 141 -49.76 -6.44 -13.05
N GLU A 142 -50.32 -6.62 -14.25
CA GLU A 142 -49.54 -7.03 -15.43
C GLU A 142 -48.48 -5.98 -15.79
N VAL A 143 -48.86 -4.70 -15.79
CA VAL A 143 -47.96 -3.58 -16.06
C VAL A 143 -46.84 -3.49 -15.00
N GLU A 144 -47.18 -3.52 -13.72
CA GLU A 144 -46.20 -3.43 -12.63
C GLU A 144 -45.25 -4.64 -12.62
N LEU A 145 -45.75 -5.83 -12.91
CA LEU A 145 -44.94 -7.05 -13.00
C LEU A 145 -43.98 -7.00 -14.20
N ALA A 146 -44.41 -6.44 -15.34
CA ALA A 146 -43.53 -6.20 -16.49
C ALA A 146 -42.44 -5.16 -16.17
N VAL A 147 -42.78 -4.07 -15.49
CA VAL A 147 -41.82 -3.06 -15.02
C VAL A 147 -40.83 -3.67 -14.03
N TRP A 148 -41.31 -4.49 -13.10
CA TRP A 148 -40.49 -5.17 -12.10
C TRP A 148 -39.50 -6.15 -12.76
N LYS A 149 -39.96 -7.00 -13.69
CA LYS A 149 -39.09 -7.92 -14.46
C LYS A 149 -37.99 -7.16 -15.20
N ASN A 150 -38.33 -6.06 -15.86
CA ASN A 150 -37.35 -5.20 -16.53
C ASN A 150 -36.35 -4.57 -15.55
N LYS A 151 -36.79 -4.12 -14.37
CA LYS A 151 -35.91 -3.58 -13.33
C LYS A 151 -34.96 -4.64 -12.77
N ILE A 152 -35.43 -5.87 -12.53
CA ILE A 152 -34.59 -6.99 -12.05
C ILE A 152 -33.54 -7.36 -13.09
N LYS A 153 -33.92 -7.44 -14.38
CA LYS A 153 -32.98 -7.71 -15.47
C LYS A 153 -31.88 -6.65 -15.54
N LYS A 154 -32.25 -5.38 -15.59
CA LYS A 154 -31.29 -4.26 -15.59
C LYS A 154 -30.42 -4.24 -14.33
N PHE A 155 -30.97 -4.63 -13.18
CA PHE A 155 -30.20 -4.74 -11.94
C PHE A 155 -29.13 -5.82 -12.03
N GLY A 156 -29.45 -7.01 -12.58
CA GLY A 156 -28.46 -8.06 -12.84
C GLY A 156 -27.33 -7.59 -13.74
N GLU A 157 -27.67 -6.99 -14.89
CA GLU A 157 -26.67 -6.44 -15.83
C GLU A 157 -25.77 -5.37 -15.17
N ARG A 158 -26.34 -4.54 -14.29
CA ARG A 158 -25.60 -3.53 -13.53
C ARG A 158 -24.70 -4.14 -12.45
N CYS A 159 -25.11 -5.23 -11.81
CA CYS A 159 -24.26 -6.02 -10.90
C CYS A 159 -23.06 -6.59 -11.64
N ASP A 160 -23.28 -7.24 -12.78
CA ASP A 160 -22.20 -7.81 -13.60
C ASP A 160 -21.21 -6.71 -14.04
N THR A 161 -21.75 -5.58 -14.50
CA THR A 161 -20.93 -4.41 -14.89
C THR A 161 -20.09 -3.88 -13.71
N LEU A 162 -20.67 -3.83 -12.50
CA LEU A 162 -19.94 -3.38 -11.31
C LEU A 162 -18.80 -4.36 -10.96
N GLU A 163 -19.02 -5.66 -11.05
CA GLU A 163 -17.98 -6.68 -10.81
C GLU A 163 -16.83 -6.56 -11.81
N ASP A 164 -17.15 -6.39 -13.09
CA ASP A 164 -16.14 -6.19 -14.15
C ASP A 164 -15.35 -4.90 -13.94
N ASN A 165 -16.04 -3.80 -13.60
CA ASN A 165 -15.41 -2.52 -13.29
C ASN A 165 -14.49 -2.61 -12.06
N LEU A 166 -14.89 -3.32 -11.00
CA LEU A 166 -14.05 -3.55 -9.82
C LEU A 166 -12.80 -4.35 -10.19
N ARG A 167 -12.94 -5.42 -10.99
CA ARG A 167 -11.78 -6.21 -11.45
C ARG A 167 -10.82 -5.37 -12.30
N ALA A 168 -11.36 -4.57 -13.22
CA ALA A 168 -10.55 -3.66 -14.05
C ALA A 168 -9.84 -2.60 -13.20
N THR A 169 -10.55 -2.02 -12.22
CA THR A 169 -10.01 -1.02 -11.29
C THR A 169 -8.92 -1.61 -10.41
N TYR A 170 -9.08 -2.84 -9.92
CA TYR A 170 -8.03 -3.54 -9.17
C TYR A 170 -6.74 -3.65 -9.99
N ASN A 171 -6.87 -4.09 -11.24
CA ASN A 171 -5.74 -4.23 -12.15
C ASN A 171 -5.08 -2.87 -12.44
N ALA A 172 -5.89 -1.81 -12.56
CA ALA A 172 -5.40 -0.44 -12.71
C ALA A 172 -4.59 0.02 -11.50
N ILE A 173 -5.11 -0.19 -10.28
CA ILE A 173 -4.40 0.12 -9.03
C ILE A 173 -3.07 -0.63 -8.99
N TRP A 174 -3.10 -1.94 -9.29
CA TRP A 174 -1.91 -2.78 -9.29
C TRP A 174 -0.86 -2.33 -10.31
N GLY A 175 -1.29 -1.99 -11.53
CA GLY A 175 -0.43 -1.46 -12.59
C GLY A 175 0.09 -0.05 -12.32
N GLN A 176 -0.40 0.62 -11.29
CA GLN A 176 0.11 1.91 -10.83
C GLN A 176 0.98 1.80 -9.59
N CYS A 177 1.13 0.61 -9.02
CA CYS A 177 2.02 0.39 -7.89
C CYS A 177 3.49 0.26 -8.34
N SER A 178 4.38 0.98 -7.67
CA SER A 178 5.83 0.77 -7.81
C SER A 178 6.23 -0.67 -7.48
N VAL A 179 7.44 -1.06 -7.88
CA VAL A 179 7.96 -2.41 -7.56
C VAL A 179 8.05 -2.60 -6.05
N ALA A 180 8.51 -1.59 -5.31
CA ALA A 180 8.59 -1.66 -3.84
C ALA A 180 7.20 -1.75 -3.19
N MET A 181 6.22 -1.00 -3.69
CA MET A 181 4.84 -1.05 -3.19
C MET A 181 4.24 -2.44 -3.41
N ARG A 182 4.38 -3.01 -4.62
CA ARG A 182 3.92 -4.38 -4.93
C ARG A 182 4.56 -5.43 -4.04
N ASN A 183 5.87 -5.30 -3.75
CA ASN A 183 6.56 -6.23 -2.84
C ASN A 183 6.04 -6.14 -1.41
N LYS A 184 5.75 -4.93 -0.91
CA LYS A 184 5.14 -4.74 0.41
C LYS A 184 3.72 -5.31 0.47
N LEU A 185 2.90 -5.05 -0.54
CA LEU A 185 1.54 -5.63 -0.64
C LEU A 185 1.57 -7.17 -0.62
N LYS A 186 2.48 -7.80 -1.39
CA LYS A 186 2.67 -9.26 -1.43
C LYS A 186 3.10 -9.86 -0.09
N SER A 187 3.70 -9.06 0.80
CA SER A 187 4.13 -9.51 2.13
C SER A 187 3.00 -9.49 3.18
N LEU A 188 1.84 -8.90 2.86
CA LEU A 188 0.69 -8.88 3.77
C LEU A 188 0.05 -10.27 3.87
N PRO A 189 -0.45 -10.69 5.06
CA PRO A 189 -0.96 -12.04 5.29
C PRO A 189 -2.14 -12.40 4.39
N ASP A 190 -3.04 -11.45 4.13
CA ASP A 190 -4.27 -11.68 3.37
C ASP A 190 -4.12 -11.47 1.86
N PHE A 191 -2.90 -11.16 1.38
CA PHE A 191 -2.67 -10.76 -0.01
C PHE A 191 -3.21 -11.77 -1.02
N LYS A 192 -2.97 -13.07 -0.81
CA LYS A 192 -3.38 -14.11 -1.77
C LYS A 192 -4.90 -14.16 -1.95
N THR A 193 -5.64 -14.11 -0.84
CA THR A 193 -7.10 -14.13 -0.86
C THR A 193 -7.64 -12.85 -1.49
N LYS A 194 -7.09 -11.69 -1.09
CA LYS A 194 -7.56 -10.38 -1.54
C LYS A 194 -7.20 -10.05 -2.99
N ASP A 195 -6.07 -10.56 -3.47
CA ASP A 195 -5.72 -10.52 -4.89
C ASP A 195 -6.64 -11.41 -5.73
N TYR A 196 -6.95 -12.62 -5.25
CA TYR A 196 -7.91 -13.50 -5.94
C TYR A 196 -9.30 -12.87 -6.05
N GLU A 197 -9.80 -12.29 -4.95
CA GLU A 197 -11.09 -11.58 -4.89
C GLU A 197 -11.10 -10.26 -5.66
N ARG A 198 -9.93 -9.75 -6.08
CA ARG A 198 -9.76 -8.41 -6.69
C ARG A 198 -10.36 -7.31 -5.82
N ASP A 199 -10.12 -7.41 -4.51
CA ASP A 199 -10.68 -6.50 -3.50
C ASP A 199 -10.03 -5.11 -3.59
N CYS A 200 -10.72 -4.19 -4.28
CA CYS A 200 -10.29 -2.81 -4.48
C CYS A 200 -10.20 -2.01 -3.18
N ALA A 201 -11.13 -2.24 -2.25
CA ALA A 201 -11.17 -1.55 -0.97
C ALA A 201 -9.94 -1.92 -0.14
N TRP A 202 -9.63 -3.22 -0.07
CA TRP A 202 -8.46 -3.72 0.65
C TRP A 202 -7.15 -3.18 0.07
N ILE A 203 -6.96 -3.21 -1.25
CA ILE A 203 -5.70 -2.77 -1.85
C ILE A 203 -5.48 -1.26 -1.65
N LEU A 204 -6.51 -0.41 -1.81
CA LEU A 204 -6.39 1.03 -1.58
C LEU A 204 -6.07 1.35 -0.11
N ASN A 205 -6.74 0.69 0.84
CA ASN A 205 -6.43 0.86 2.26
C ASN A 205 -5.02 0.36 2.62
N SER A 206 -4.59 -0.75 2.03
CA SER A 206 -3.24 -1.29 2.24
C SER A 206 -2.17 -0.36 1.68
N ILE A 207 -2.36 0.16 0.47
CA ILE A 207 -1.48 1.16 -0.15
C ILE A 207 -1.41 2.41 0.73
N LYS A 208 -2.56 2.93 1.18
CA LYS A 208 -2.62 4.10 2.08
C LYS A 208 -1.78 3.87 3.32
N GLY A 209 -1.95 2.72 3.98
CA GLY A 209 -1.19 2.35 5.18
C GLY A 209 0.32 2.25 4.93
N ILE A 210 0.73 1.63 3.81
CA ILE A 210 2.14 1.49 3.44
C ILE A 210 2.76 2.83 3.06
N ALA A 211 2.06 3.65 2.28
CA ALA A 211 2.53 4.96 1.83
C ALA A 211 2.66 5.96 2.99
N GLN A 212 1.69 5.96 3.91
CA GLN A 212 1.62 6.92 5.03
C GLN A 212 2.36 6.45 6.29
N ARG A 213 3.08 5.31 6.25
CA ARG A 213 3.66 4.65 7.44
C ARG A 213 2.64 4.50 8.59
N PHE A 214 1.54 3.79 8.37
CA PHE A 214 0.83 3.15 9.49
C PHE A 214 1.64 1.96 10.02
N GLU A 215 2.86 2.25 10.48
CA GLU A 215 3.55 1.40 11.45
C GLU A 215 3.05 1.90 12.82
N GLY A 216 1.88 1.43 13.26
CA GLY A 216 1.34 1.79 14.58
C GLY A 216 2.36 1.56 15.72
N THR A 217 3.31 0.65 15.50
CA THR A 217 4.47 0.37 16.36
C THR A 217 5.62 1.38 16.23
N ARG A 218 5.86 1.99 15.06
CA ARG A 218 6.97 2.95 14.88
C ARG A 218 6.68 4.32 15.47
N VAL A 219 5.43 4.79 15.43
CA VAL A 219 5.06 6.07 16.05
C VAL A 219 5.24 5.97 17.58
N VAL A 220 4.83 4.85 18.17
CA VAL A 220 5.02 4.58 19.60
C VAL A 220 6.50 4.44 19.94
N ASN A 221 7.28 3.66 19.18
CA ASN A 221 8.72 3.50 19.42
C ASN A 221 9.51 4.79 19.25
N LEU A 222 9.11 5.66 18.31
CA LEU A 222 9.73 6.97 18.14
C LEU A 222 9.37 7.90 19.29
N ALA A 223 8.10 7.92 19.74
CA ALA A 223 7.69 8.68 20.92
C ALA A 223 8.43 8.22 22.19
N ILE A 224 8.66 6.91 22.34
CA ILE A 224 9.50 6.34 23.42
C ILE A 224 10.95 6.83 23.28
N ALA A 225 11.53 6.74 22.08
CA ALA A 225 12.91 7.17 21.85
C ALA A 225 13.11 8.67 22.12
N ASP A 226 12.18 9.51 21.67
CA ASP A 226 12.19 10.96 21.90
C ASP A 226 12.02 11.31 23.38
N ALA A 227 11.09 10.65 24.08
CA ALA A 227 10.88 10.84 25.51
C ALA A 227 12.11 10.43 26.33
N ILE A 228 12.71 9.28 26.02
CA ILE A 228 13.95 8.79 26.65
C ILE A 228 15.10 9.78 26.36
N ALA A 229 15.28 10.20 25.12
CA ALA A 229 16.34 11.15 24.76
C ALA A 229 16.16 12.49 25.49
N ALA A 230 14.93 13.00 25.59
CA ALA A 230 14.63 14.23 26.31
C ALA A 230 14.93 14.12 27.82
N PHE A 231 14.65 12.97 28.43
CA PHE A 231 14.97 12.70 29.83
C PHE A 231 16.49 12.58 30.07
N TYR A 232 17.19 11.74 29.30
CA TYR A 232 18.63 11.52 29.48
C TYR A 232 19.48 12.75 29.21
N ASN A 233 19.04 13.64 28.31
CA ASN A 233 19.71 14.89 28.00
C ASN A 233 19.28 16.05 28.91
N PHE A 234 18.32 15.85 29.82
CA PHE A 234 17.88 16.90 30.71
C PHE A 234 18.93 17.19 31.79
N ARG A 235 19.37 18.46 31.86
CA ARG A 235 20.37 18.94 32.82
C ARG A 235 19.92 20.27 33.37
N GLN A 236 20.24 20.55 34.63
CA GLN A 236 19.94 21.83 35.25
C GLN A 236 20.74 22.93 34.54
N GLY A 237 20.03 23.89 33.95
CA GLY A 237 20.64 25.05 33.31
C GLY A 237 21.21 26.04 34.33
N PRO A 238 22.13 26.94 33.91
CA PRO A 238 22.82 27.87 34.81
C PRO A 238 21.90 28.86 35.54
N ASN A 239 20.67 29.07 35.06
CA ASN A 239 19.69 30.00 35.62
C ASN A 239 18.38 29.32 36.06
N VAL A 240 18.38 28.00 36.26
CA VAL A 240 17.18 27.24 36.66
C VAL A 240 17.24 26.95 38.16
N SER A 241 16.21 27.33 38.91
CA SER A 241 16.14 27.03 40.34
C SER A 241 16.05 25.52 40.58
N VAL A 242 16.55 25.03 41.72
CA VAL A 242 16.48 23.61 42.06
C VAL A 242 15.04 23.09 42.12
N PRO A 243 14.07 23.82 42.71
CA PRO A 243 12.66 23.42 42.67
C PRO A 243 12.08 23.29 41.26
N ASP A 244 12.36 24.26 40.38
CA ASP A 244 11.84 24.25 39.00
C ASP A 244 12.45 23.10 38.19
N PHE A 245 13.76 22.84 38.38
CA PHE A 245 14.44 21.70 37.78
C PHE A 245 13.81 20.37 38.22
N TYR A 246 13.52 20.22 39.52
CA TYR A 246 12.91 19.01 40.07
C TYR A 246 11.51 18.78 39.49
N GLN A 247 10.70 19.82 39.36
CA GLN A 247 9.37 19.71 38.78
C GLN A 247 9.40 19.29 37.30
N GLU A 248 10.29 19.89 36.49
CA GLU A 248 10.47 19.48 35.10
C GLU A 248 11.06 18.08 34.97
N PHE A 249 11.95 17.68 35.88
CA PHE A 249 12.51 16.34 35.93
C PHE A 249 11.41 15.29 36.15
N CYS A 250 10.55 15.49 37.14
CA CYS A 250 9.39 14.62 37.39
C CYS A 250 8.45 14.57 36.19
N THR A 251 8.17 15.72 35.57
CA THR A 251 7.31 15.80 34.37
C THR A 251 7.88 14.97 33.21
N LYS A 252 9.19 15.06 32.95
CA LYS A 252 9.83 14.25 31.89
C LYS A 252 9.82 12.76 32.21
N LEU A 253 9.97 12.39 33.48
CA LEU A 253 9.90 11.01 33.94
C LEU A 253 8.49 10.43 33.76
N GLU A 254 7.44 11.19 34.09
CA GLU A 254 6.04 10.80 33.86
C GLU A 254 5.71 10.58 32.38
N ILE A 255 6.27 11.40 31.48
CA ILE A 255 6.10 11.23 30.04
C ILE A 255 6.74 9.93 29.55
N VAL A 256 7.96 9.61 30.00
CA VAL A 256 8.63 8.33 29.66
C VAL A 256 7.80 7.16 30.19
N GLU A 257 7.32 7.25 31.42
CA GLU A 257 6.44 6.25 32.03
C GLU A 257 5.16 6.03 31.23
N HIS A 258 4.49 7.10 30.80
CA HIS A 258 3.25 7.03 30.03
C HIS A 258 3.43 6.21 28.74
N TYR A 259 4.53 6.40 28.02
CA TYR A 259 4.79 5.68 26.76
C TYR A 259 5.31 4.24 26.95
N THR A 260 5.86 3.92 28.13
CA THR A 260 6.54 2.64 28.36
C THR A 260 5.73 1.61 29.15
N LYS A 261 4.64 2.03 29.83
CA LYS A 261 3.78 1.17 30.66
C LYS A 261 3.21 -0.06 29.95
N ASP A 262 2.92 0.05 28.66
CA ASP A 262 2.27 -1.02 27.87
C ASP A 262 3.23 -1.78 26.93
N GLN A 263 4.56 -1.56 27.02
CA GLN A 263 5.53 -2.14 26.09
C GLN A 263 6.41 -3.24 26.71
N PRO A 264 6.31 -4.50 26.26
CA PRO A 264 6.98 -5.64 26.89
C PRO A 264 8.52 -5.58 26.81
N ILE A 265 9.08 -4.92 25.79
CA ILE A 265 10.53 -4.77 25.61
C ILE A 265 11.14 -3.91 26.72
N VAL A 266 10.45 -2.85 27.16
CA VAL A 266 10.95 -1.91 28.17
C VAL A 266 10.89 -2.52 29.56
N THR A 267 9.83 -3.28 29.88
CA THR A 267 9.71 -4.03 31.14
C THR A 267 10.86 -5.03 31.33
N THR A 268 11.41 -5.56 30.24
CA THR A 268 12.51 -6.54 30.29
C THR A 268 13.84 -5.87 30.61
N LEU A 269 14.14 -4.71 30.02
CA LEU A 269 15.38 -3.95 30.24
C LEU A 269 15.50 -3.41 31.68
N PHE A 270 14.40 -2.91 32.27
CA PHE A 270 14.40 -2.41 33.65
C PHE A 270 14.45 -3.52 34.71
N LYS A 271 13.99 -4.74 34.39
CA LYS A 271 14.12 -5.90 35.30
C LYS A 271 15.54 -6.44 35.36
N THR A 272 16.26 -6.44 34.23
CA THR A 272 17.66 -6.88 34.19
C THR A 272 18.63 -5.98 34.96
N SER A 273 18.32 -4.70 35.14
CA SER A 273 19.15 -3.78 35.94
C SER A 273 18.98 -3.92 37.46
N GLN A 274 18.00 -4.70 37.94
CA GLN A 274 17.79 -4.96 39.37
C GLN A 274 18.32 -6.33 39.82
N THR A 275 19.07 -7.04 38.97
CA THR A 275 19.64 -8.36 39.29
C THR A 275 21.17 -8.37 39.35
N GLN A 276 21.78 -7.29 39.87
CA GLN A 276 23.16 -7.28 40.33
C GLN A 276 23.27 -6.60 41.70
#